data_AF-A0A942NCL8-F1
#
_entry.id   AF-A0A942NCL8-F1
#
_cell.length_a   1.000
_cell.length_b   1.000
_cell.length_c   1.000
_cell.angle_alpha   90.00
_cell.angle_beta   90.00
_cell.angle_gamma   90.00
#
_symmetry.space_group_name_H-M   'P 1'
#
loop_
_entity.id
_entity.type
_entity.pdbx_description
1 polymer ?
#
loop_
_entity_poly.entity_id
_entity_poly.type
_entity_poly.pdbx_seq_one_letter_code
_entity_poly.pdbx_strand_id
1 'polypeptide(L)'
;MNFFKYIKIYFFAFAFMLVTTNCEKDDICDPATETTPMLTIEFYDAVETTILKNVQNLTVQEINSNERLNFNSDLLGTPQYTITANKISIPLKSLELQTTYRLIFNANNDDTKNEDIVQFNYQTQDIYLNRACGFKTIYQNLTQPIVSNPNNDNLFWINQMQVTNNQINSSKDVHVKIYF
;
A
#
# COMPACT_ATOMS: atom_id res chain seq x y z
N MET A 1 -72.13 -6.48 12.95
CA MET A 1 -71.30 -6.03 11.80
C MET A 1 -69.93 -5.44 12.20
N ASN A 2 -69.61 -5.28 13.49
CA ASN A 2 -68.33 -4.66 13.91
C ASN A 2 -67.20 -5.68 14.20
N PHE A 3 -67.53 -6.94 14.53
CA PHE A 3 -66.55 -7.98 14.87
C PHE A 3 -65.55 -8.29 13.74
N PHE A 4 -66.05 -8.46 12.51
CA PHE A 4 -65.20 -8.64 11.32
C PHE A 4 -64.33 -7.42 10.99
N LYS A 5 -64.73 -6.23 11.45
CA LYS A 5 -63.99 -4.97 11.23
C LYS A 5 -62.73 -4.93 12.10
N TYR A 6 -62.84 -5.37 13.36
CA TYR A 6 -61.70 -5.46 14.27
C TYR A 6 -60.72 -6.57 13.87
N ILE A 7 -61.20 -7.72 13.40
CA ILE A 7 -60.34 -8.81 12.88
C ILE A 7 -59.46 -8.32 11.71
N LYS A 8 -60.02 -7.55 10.77
CA LYS A 8 -59.25 -6.99 9.65
C LYS A 8 -58.18 -5.99 10.12
N ILE A 9 -58.49 -5.19 11.14
CA ILE A 9 -57.54 -4.23 11.73
C ILE A 9 -56.38 -4.96 12.42
N TYR A 10 -56.67 -5.98 13.23
CA TYR A 10 -55.63 -6.78 13.90
C TYR A 10 -54.77 -7.56 12.90
N PHE A 11 -55.37 -8.11 11.84
CA PHE A 11 -54.63 -8.79 10.79
C PHE A 11 -53.67 -7.84 10.05
N PHE A 12 -54.12 -6.62 9.74
CA PHE A 12 -53.28 -5.62 9.07
C PHE A 12 -52.16 -5.11 9.98
N ALA A 13 -52.42 -4.92 11.27
CA ALA A 13 -51.40 -4.55 12.26
C ALA A 13 -50.34 -5.64 12.46
N PHE A 14 -50.75 -6.91 12.50
CA PHE A 14 -49.84 -8.05 12.59
C PHE A 14 -48.99 -8.21 11.32
N ALA A 15 -49.61 -8.05 10.14
CA ALA A 15 -48.89 -8.05 8.86
C ALA A 15 -47.86 -6.92 8.78
N PHE A 16 -48.17 -5.71 9.27
CA PHE A 16 -47.24 -4.58 9.31
C PHE A 16 -46.04 -4.84 10.24
N MET A 17 -46.26 -5.52 11.37
CA MET A 17 -45.18 -5.87 12.32
C MET A 17 -44.17 -6.84 11.68
N LEU A 18 -44.63 -7.80 10.87
CA LEU A 18 -43.77 -8.77 10.18
C LEU A 18 -42.85 -8.16 9.11
N VAL A 19 -43.20 -6.99 8.55
CA VAL A 19 -42.36 -6.33 7.53
C VAL A 19 -41.18 -5.58 8.16
N THR A 20 -41.24 -5.27 9.45
CA THR A 20 -40.21 -4.48 10.16
C THR A 20 -39.08 -5.32 10.77
N THR A 21 -39.17 -6.66 10.73
CA THR A 21 -38.14 -7.54 11.31
C THR A 21 -36.95 -7.82 10.39
N ASN A 22 -36.96 -7.31 9.16
CA ASN A 22 -35.90 -7.55 8.16
C ASN A 22 -34.88 -6.40 8.04
N CYS A 23 -34.71 -5.59 9.09
CA CYS A 23 -33.56 -4.69 9.14
C CYS A 23 -32.28 -5.51 9.38
N GLU A 24 -31.65 -5.97 8.30
CA GLU A 24 -30.26 -6.42 8.33
C GLU A 24 -29.36 -5.20 8.51
N LYS A 25 -28.41 -5.27 9.44
CA LYS A 25 -27.39 -4.26 9.58
C LYS A 25 -26.49 -4.36 8.35
N ASP A 26 -26.42 -3.30 7.56
CA ASP A 26 -25.52 -3.22 6.41
C ASP A 26 -24.08 -3.23 6.93
N ASP A 27 -23.45 -4.40 6.90
CA ASP A 27 -22.07 -4.63 7.34
C ASP A 27 -21.10 -4.11 6.26
N ILE A 28 -21.13 -2.80 6.04
CA ILE A 28 -20.20 -2.08 5.16
C ILE A 28 -19.00 -1.57 5.96
N CYS A 29 -17.80 -1.72 5.39
CA CYS A 29 -16.59 -1.20 6.00
C CYS A 29 -16.54 0.33 5.87
N ASP A 30 -16.23 1.05 6.95
CA ASP A 30 -16.04 2.50 6.90
C ASP A 30 -14.82 2.81 6.02
N PRO A 31 -14.93 3.67 4.99
CA PRO A 31 -13.80 4.04 4.13
C PRO A 31 -12.66 4.74 4.89
N ALA A 32 -12.90 5.27 6.09
CA ALA A 32 -11.86 5.81 6.96
C ALA A 32 -11.06 4.73 7.71
N THR A 33 -11.47 3.46 7.66
CA THR A 33 -10.76 2.35 8.31
C THR A 33 -9.41 2.14 7.63
N GLU A 34 -8.33 2.26 8.39
CA GLU A 34 -6.99 2.00 7.86
C GLU A 34 -6.84 0.54 7.43
N THR A 35 -6.61 0.33 6.14
CA THR A 35 -6.35 -0.98 5.51
C THR A 35 -4.91 -1.42 5.72
N THR A 36 -4.51 -2.54 5.09
CA THR A 36 -3.10 -2.97 5.04
C THR A 36 -2.21 -1.80 4.61
N PRO A 37 -1.27 -1.35 5.45
CA PRO A 37 -0.45 -0.19 5.18
C PRO A 37 0.57 -0.49 4.07
N MET A 38 0.97 0.57 3.37
CA MET A 38 2.05 0.53 2.39
C MET A 38 3.36 0.96 3.05
N LEU A 39 4.48 0.43 2.54
CA LEU A 39 5.81 0.90 2.91
C LEU A 39 6.04 2.29 2.31
N THR A 40 6.19 3.28 3.17
CA THR A 40 6.49 4.66 2.76
C THR A 40 7.98 4.93 2.79
N ILE A 41 8.49 5.39 1.65
CA ILE A 41 9.90 5.68 1.38
C ILE A 41 10.06 7.16 1.08
N GLU A 42 11.04 7.81 1.71
CA GLU A 42 11.47 9.18 1.38
C GLU A 42 12.87 9.20 0.78
N PHE A 43 13.08 10.15 -0.13
CA PHE A 43 14.33 10.32 -0.88
C PHE A 43 15.03 11.61 -0.47
N TYR A 44 16.32 11.49 -0.18
CA TYR A 44 17.19 12.55 0.34
C TYR A 44 18.45 12.68 -0.50
N ASP A 45 19.09 13.85 -0.44
CA ASP A 45 20.40 14.05 -1.05
C ASP A 45 21.48 13.22 -0.32
N ALA A 46 22.37 12.58 -1.09
CA ALA A 46 23.45 11.74 -0.55
C ALA A 46 24.52 12.52 0.22
N VAL A 47 24.72 13.81 -0.08
CA VAL A 47 25.72 14.67 0.58
C VAL A 47 25.04 15.48 1.68
N GLU A 48 23.94 16.15 1.34
CA GLU A 48 23.16 16.95 2.28
C GLU A 48 21.96 16.14 2.81
N THR A 49 22.24 15.18 3.71
CA THR A 49 21.29 14.14 4.16
C THR A 49 20.04 14.64 4.89
N THR A 50 19.91 15.94 5.11
CA THR A 50 18.70 16.59 5.68
C THR A 50 17.77 17.13 4.61
N ILE A 51 18.19 17.20 3.35
CA ILE A 51 17.44 17.78 2.24
C ILE A 51 16.71 16.67 1.49
N LEU A 52 15.39 16.82 1.35
CA LEU A 52 14.58 15.98 0.48
C LEU A 52 14.91 16.26 -0.98
N LYS A 53 15.12 15.20 -1.76
CA LYS A 53 15.50 15.28 -3.17
C LYS A 53 14.56 14.41 -4.01
N ASN A 54 14.00 15.00 -5.06
CA ASN A 54 13.09 14.26 -5.94
C ASN A 54 13.89 13.30 -6.82
N VAL A 55 13.53 12.01 -6.77
CA VAL A 55 13.89 11.08 -7.84
C VAL A 55 13.19 11.51 -9.13
N GLN A 56 13.80 11.23 -10.28
CA GLN A 56 13.26 11.61 -11.58
C GLN A 56 12.86 10.36 -12.36
N ASN A 57 11.61 10.33 -12.85
CA ASN A 57 11.07 9.22 -13.64
C ASN A 57 11.33 7.83 -13.01
N LEU A 58 11.22 7.72 -11.69
CA LEU A 58 11.42 6.47 -10.98
C LEU A 58 10.36 5.46 -11.42
N THR A 59 10.80 4.25 -11.72
CA THR A 59 9.93 3.08 -11.88
C THR A 59 10.22 2.07 -10.80
N VAL A 60 9.16 1.49 -10.23
CA VAL A 60 9.26 0.37 -9.29
C VAL A 60 8.64 -0.85 -9.93
N GLN A 61 9.43 -1.90 -10.11
CA GLN A 61 9.04 -3.14 -10.77
C GLN A 61 9.25 -4.32 -9.82
N GLU A 62 8.28 -5.24 -9.75
CA GLU A 62 8.46 -6.46 -8.96
C GLU A 62 9.57 -7.34 -9.58
N ILE A 63 10.45 -7.91 -8.74
CA ILE A 63 11.46 -8.83 -9.25
C ILE A 63 10.79 -10.09 -9.84
N ASN A 64 11.38 -10.65 -10.90
CA ASN A 64 10.89 -11.84 -11.60
C ASN A 64 9.50 -11.68 -12.25
N SER A 65 8.99 -10.45 -12.35
CA SER A 65 7.76 -10.09 -13.05
C SER A 65 8.00 -8.88 -13.95
N ASN A 66 7.17 -8.72 -14.98
CA ASN A 66 7.13 -7.49 -15.79
C ASN A 66 6.15 -6.45 -15.22
N GLU A 67 5.54 -6.74 -14.07
CA GLU A 67 4.60 -5.86 -13.40
C GLU A 67 5.31 -4.67 -12.75
N ARG A 68 4.87 -3.48 -13.14
CA ARG A 68 5.33 -2.20 -12.61
C ARG A 68 4.23 -1.58 -11.76
N LEU A 69 4.61 -0.94 -10.66
CA LEU A 69 3.66 -0.22 -9.84
C LEU A 69 3.05 0.95 -10.62
N ASN A 70 1.74 1.09 -10.53
CA ASN A 70 1.02 2.24 -11.08
C ASN A 70 1.07 3.37 -10.04
N PHE A 71 1.69 4.49 -10.42
CA PHE A 71 1.76 5.70 -9.61
C PHE A 71 0.79 6.79 -10.06
N ASN A 72 0.29 6.72 -11.30
CA ASN A 72 -0.63 7.70 -11.87
C ASN A 72 -1.79 6.98 -12.56
N SER A 73 -2.86 6.69 -11.82
CA SER A 73 -4.04 5.95 -12.30
C SER A 73 -4.77 6.63 -13.46
N ASP A 74 -4.61 7.94 -13.61
CA ASP A 74 -5.29 8.75 -14.62
C ASP A 74 -4.54 8.79 -15.96
N LEU A 75 -3.31 8.28 -15.98
CA LEU A 75 -2.47 8.22 -17.18
C LEU A 75 -2.46 6.82 -17.78
N LEU A 76 -2.15 6.74 -19.08
CA LEU A 76 -2.04 5.50 -19.82
C LEU A 76 -0.64 5.31 -20.39
N GLY A 77 -0.20 4.05 -20.49
CA GLY A 77 1.10 3.69 -21.06
C GLY A 77 2.25 3.97 -20.10
N THR A 78 3.45 4.24 -20.61
CA THR A 78 4.67 4.42 -19.79
C THR A 78 4.51 5.44 -18.63
N PRO A 79 3.88 6.63 -18.81
CA PRO A 79 3.74 7.62 -17.75
C PRO A 79 2.97 7.15 -16.50
N GLN A 80 2.12 6.13 -16.63
CA GLN A 80 1.36 5.60 -15.47
C GLN A 80 2.29 4.86 -14.48
N TYR A 81 3.44 4.39 -14.95
CA TYR A 81 4.39 3.58 -14.20
C TYR A 81 5.65 4.34 -13.78
N THR A 82 5.69 5.66 -13.99
CA THR A 82 6.82 6.52 -13.63
C THR A 82 6.39 7.61 -12.67
N ILE A 83 7.23 7.91 -11.67
CA ILE A 83 6.97 8.98 -10.70
C ILE A 83 8.20 9.88 -10.53
N THR A 84 7.94 11.18 -10.37
CA THR A 84 8.94 12.18 -9.96
C THR A 84 8.48 12.78 -8.64
N ALA A 85 9.10 12.35 -7.54
CA ALA A 85 8.73 12.75 -6.19
C ALA A 85 9.89 12.51 -5.21
N ASN A 86 9.81 13.08 -4.02
CA ASN A 86 10.71 12.80 -2.89
C ASN A 86 10.10 11.81 -1.89
N LYS A 87 8.87 11.35 -2.12
CA LYS A 87 8.15 10.41 -1.26
C LYS A 87 7.29 9.48 -2.10
N ILE A 88 7.35 8.19 -1.83
CA ILE A 88 6.51 7.17 -2.47
C ILE A 88 5.96 6.20 -1.41
N SER A 89 4.86 5.54 -1.76
CA SER A 89 4.33 4.42 -0.99
C SER A 89 4.24 3.21 -1.91
N ILE A 90 4.78 2.08 -1.46
CA ILE A 90 4.79 0.83 -2.22
C ILE A 90 4.17 -0.30 -1.37
N PRO A 91 3.40 -1.22 -1.97
CA PRO A 91 2.87 -2.35 -1.23
C PRO A 91 4.00 -3.31 -0.84
N LEU A 92 3.76 -4.12 0.18
CA LEU A 92 4.55 -5.31 0.49
C LEU A 92 3.66 -6.54 0.33
N LYS A 93 4.27 -7.71 0.13
CA LYS A 93 3.55 -8.96 0.03
C LYS A 93 3.09 -9.42 1.42
N SER A 94 1.77 -9.51 1.61
CA SER A 94 1.17 -9.92 2.89
C SER A 94 1.31 -11.41 3.22
N LEU A 95 1.57 -12.24 2.21
CA LEU A 95 1.70 -13.70 2.33
C LEU A 95 3.15 -14.21 2.30
N GLU A 96 4.11 -13.30 2.14
CA GLU A 96 5.54 -13.62 2.11
C GLU A 96 6.26 -12.88 3.25
N LEU A 97 7.47 -13.33 3.58
CA LEU A 97 8.34 -12.69 4.59
C LEU A 97 9.37 -11.73 3.96
N GLN A 98 9.31 -11.58 2.65
CA GLN A 98 10.15 -10.69 1.90
C GLN A 98 9.41 -10.14 0.68
N THR A 99 9.76 -8.92 0.28
CA THR A 99 9.35 -8.34 -1.00
C THR A 99 10.58 -7.76 -1.66
N THR A 100 10.78 -8.03 -2.94
CA THR A 100 11.93 -7.55 -3.69
C THR A 100 11.46 -6.76 -4.90
N TYR A 101 11.97 -5.53 -5.01
CA TYR A 101 11.68 -4.62 -6.10
C TYR A 101 12.95 -4.25 -6.85
N ARG A 102 12.82 -4.03 -8.16
CA ARG A 102 13.78 -3.32 -8.99
C ARG A 102 13.35 -1.86 -9.06
N LEU A 103 14.19 -0.97 -8.54
CA LEU A 103 14.01 0.48 -8.58
C LEU A 103 14.87 1.04 -9.71
N ILE A 104 14.20 1.55 -10.74
CA ILE A 104 14.81 2.05 -11.97
C ILE A 104 14.77 3.59 -11.93
N PHE A 105 15.91 4.20 -11.65
CA PHE A 105 16.12 5.64 -11.71
C PHE A 105 16.19 6.11 -13.17
N ASN A 106 15.64 7.29 -13.47
CA ASN A 106 15.63 7.88 -14.81
C ASN A 106 15.11 6.91 -15.90
N ALA A 107 14.03 6.17 -15.63
CA ALA A 107 13.57 5.09 -16.51
C ALA A 107 13.25 5.51 -17.96
N ASN A 108 13.05 6.81 -18.21
CA ASN A 108 12.75 7.37 -19.54
C ASN A 108 13.98 7.85 -20.32
N ASN A 109 15.19 7.74 -19.76
CA ASN A 109 16.43 8.23 -20.38
C ASN A 109 17.52 7.14 -20.33
N ASP A 110 17.78 6.47 -21.45
CA ASP A 110 18.71 5.34 -21.52
C ASP A 110 20.17 5.68 -21.17
N ASP A 111 20.61 6.93 -21.34
CA ASP A 111 21.99 7.35 -21.02
C ASP A 111 22.21 7.52 -19.51
N THR A 112 21.14 7.81 -18.76
CA THR A 112 21.20 8.11 -17.32
C THR A 112 20.40 7.14 -16.47
N LYS A 113 19.79 6.13 -17.11
CA LYS A 113 19.03 5.06 -16.47
C LYS A 113 19.96 4.22 -15.60
N ASN A 114 19.55 3.98 -14.37
CA ASN A 114 20.24 3.07 -13.46
C ASN A 114 19.21 2.24 -12.68
N GLU A 115 19.58 1.02 -12.31
CA GLU A 115 18.69 0.03 -11.73
C GLU A 115 19.35 -0.57 -10.49
N ASP A 116 18.66 -0.49 -9.36
CA ASP A 116 19.06 -1.19 -8.14
C ASP A 116 17.93 -2.11 -7.69
N ILE A 117 18.28 -3.31 -7.26
CA ILE A 117 17.37 -4.31 -6.69
C ILE A 117 17.39 -4.16 -5.18
N VAL A 118 16.22 -3.94 -4.59
CA VAL A 118 16.05 -3.76 -3.15
C VAL A 118 15.15 -4.86 -2.61
N GLN A 119 15.65 -5.63 -1.66
CA GLN A 119 14.91 -6.66 -0.94
C GLN A 119 14.61 -6.21 0.49
N PHE A 120 13.31 -6.13 0.81
CA PHE A 120 12.78 -5.86 2.13
C PHE A 120 12.45 -7.18 2.82
N ASN A 121 12.97 -7.38 4.03
CA ASN A 121 12.65 -8.55 4.86
C ASN A 121 11.90 -8.08 6.11
N TYR A 122 10.82 -8.80 6.45
CA TYR A 122 9.90 -8.42 7.51
C TYR A 122 9.11 -9.65 8.02
N GLN A 123 8.36 -9.44 9.09
CA GLN A 123 7.35 -10.37 9.59
C GLN A 123 5.96 -9.80 9.34
N THR A 124 4.98 -10.67 9.10
CA THR A 124 3.58 -10.30 8.90
C THR A 124 2.76 -10.64 10.14
N GLN A 125 1.80 -9.78 10.48
CA GLN A 125 0.80 -10.06 11.51
C GLN A 125 -0.57 -9.58 11.04
N ASP A 126 -1.56 -10.47 11.08
CA ASP A 126 -2.94 -10.10 10.79
C ASP A 126 -3.64 -9.57 12.04
N ILE A 127 -4.32 -8.44 11.87
CA ILE A 127 -5.12 -7.78 12.89
C ILE A 127 -6.58 -7.80 12.43
N TYR A 128 -7.43 -8.43 13.25
CA TYR A 128 -8.87 -8.36 13.06
C TYR A 128 -9.36 -6.94 13.30
N LEU A 129 -10.13 -6.41 12.35
CA LEU A 129 -10.78 -5.11 12.45
C LEU A 129 -12.20 -5.30 12.99
N ASN A 130 -13.12 -5.73 12.14
CA ASN A 130 -14.51 -6.00 12.48
C ASN A 130 -15.15 -6.93 11.43
N ARG A 131 -16.43 -7.28 11.60
CA ARG A 131 -17.15 -8.20 10.71
C ARG A 131 -17.19 -7.71 9.26
N ALA A 132 -17.34 -6.40 9.04
CA ALA A 132 -17.43 -5.80 7.71
C ALA A 132 -16.07 -5.67 7.02
N CYS A 133 -15.01 -5.34 7.78
CA CYS A 133 -13.68 -5.04 7.25
C CYS A 133 -12.71 -6.23 7.29
N GLY A 134 -13.07 -7.32 7.98
CA GLY A 134 -12.23 -8.51 8.10
C GLY A 134 -10.91 -8.24 8.83
N PHE A 135 -9.80 -8.63 8.21
CA PHE A 135 -8.45 -8.50 8.75
C PHE A 135 -7.61 -7.55 7.89
N LYS A 136 -6.66 -6.87 8.52
CA LYS A 136 -5.54 -6.22 7.82
C LYS A 136 -4.23 -6.86 8.23
N THR A 137 -3.29 -6.93 7.30
CA THR A 137 -1.92 -7.37 7.61
C THR A 137 -1.09 -6.14 7.97
N ILE A 138 -0.35 -6.18 9.07
CA ILE A 138 0.71 -5.22 9.38
C ILE A 138 2.07 -5.90 9.25
N TYR A 139 3.12 -5.10 9.06
CA TYR A 139 4.48 -5.61 8.94
C TYR A 139 5.33 -5.18 10.13
N GLN A 140 6.12 -6.09 10.66
CA GLN A 140 6.95 -5.88 11.85
C GLN A 140 8.37 -6.34 11.60
N ASN A 141 9.30 -5.87 12.42
CA ASN A 141 10.70 -6.26 12.37
C ASN A 141 11.30 -6.07 10.97
N LEU A 142 10.94 -4.98 10.29
CA LEU A 142 11.57 -4.59 9.02
C LEU A 142 13.07 -4.41 9.27
N THR A 143 13.87 -5.25 8.62
CA THR A 143 15.33 -5.18 8.73
C THR A 143 15.88 -4.16 7.74
N GLN A 144 17.17 -3.80 7.90
CA GLN A 144 17.89 -3.07 6.87
C GLN A 144 17.72 -3.79 5.51
N PRO A 145 17.23 -3.11 4.45
CA PRO A 145 17.00 -3.79 3.18
C PRO A 145 18.32 -4.11 2.49
N ILE A 146 18.33 -5.21 1.74
CA ILE A 146 19.49 -5.68 0.99
C ILE A 146 19.43 -5.02 -0.40
N VAL A 147 20.54 -4.41 -0.84
CA VAL A 147 20.66 -3.77 -2.15
C VAL A 147 21.66 -4.55 -3.00
N SER A 148 21.31 -4.82 -4.25
CA SER A 148 22.19 -5.39 -5.27
C SER A 148 21.96 -4.71 -6.62
N ASN A 149 22.95 -4.71 -7.50
CA ASN A 149 22.83 -4.12 -8.82
C ASN A 149 22.92 -5.23 -9.87
N PRO A 150 21.98 -5.31 -10.83
CA PRO A 150 21.94 -6.39 -11.81
C PRO A 150 23.14 -6.39 -12.77
N ASN A 151 23.79 -5.24 -12.97
CA ASN A 151 24.88 -5.08 -13.93
C ASN A 151 26.26 -5.15 -13.27
N ASN A 152 26.43 -4.51 -12.10
CA ASN A 152 27.68 -4.48 -11.35
C ASN A 152 27.47 -3.94 -9.92
N ASP A 153 27.94 -4.66 -8.90
CA ASP A 153 27.89 -4.28 -7.48
C ASP A 153 28.67 -2.99 -7.11
N ASN A 154 29.21 -2.25 -8.06
CA ASN A 154 29.83 -0.93 -7.84
C ASN A 154 29.10 0.23 -8.53
N LEU A 155 27.97 -0.03 -9.19
CA LEU A 155 27.23 0.96 -9.98
C LEU A 155 25.88 1.35 -9.37
N PHE A 156 25.76 1.30 -8.05
CA PHE A 156 24.55 1.71 -7.35
C PHE A 156 24.23 3.19 -7.59
N TRP A 157 22.96 3.51 -7.86
CA TRP A 157 22.48 4.88 -7.74
C TRP A 157 21.99 5.16 -6.31
N ILE A 158 21.60 4.13 -5.56
CA ILE A 158 21.29 4.21 -4.14
C ILE A 158 22.61 4.21 -3.35
N ASN A 159 22.98 5.34 -2.76
CA ASN A 159 24.19 5.44 -1.92
C ASN A 159 23.98 4.77 -0.57
N GLN A 160 22.83 5.02 0.07
CA GLN A 160 22.51 4.49 1.38
C GLN A 160 21.00 4.35 1.54
N MET A 161 20.58 3.38 2.34
CA MET A 161 19.22 3.32 2.87
C MET A 161 19.25 3.23 4.38
N GLN A 162 18.21 3.75 5.02
CA GLN A 162 18.06 3.72 6.47
C GLN A 162 16.63 3.38 6.83
N VAL A 163 16.44 2.38 7.70
CA VAL A 163 15.15 2.12 8.32
C VAL A 163 14.92 3.11 9.46
N THR A 164 13.88 3.92 9.37
CA THR A 164 13.48 4.89 10.41
C THR A 164 12.37 4.36 11.30
N ASN A 165 11.49 3.51 10.75
CA ASN A 165 10.47 2.81 11.50
C ASN A 165 10.42 1.35 11.03
N ASN A 166 10.64 0.42 11.96
CA ASN A 166 10.64 -1.01 11.67
C ASN A 166 9.25 -1.68 11.81
N GLN A 167 8.23 -0.89 12.17
CA GLN A 167 6.83 -1.32 12.23
C GLN A 167 6.02 -0.55 11.19
N ILE A 168 5.45 -1.28 10.23
CA ILE A 168 4.59 -0.73 9.18
C ILE A 168 3.16 -1.05 9.56
N ASN A 169 2.56 -0.19 10.37
CA ASN A 169 1.16 -0.28 10.81
C ASN A 169 0.29 0.88 10.28
N SER A 170 0.90 1.93 9.71
CA SER A 170 0.23 3.08 9.10
C SER A 170 1.02 3.59 7.89
N SER A 171 0.35 3.90 6.77
CA SER A 171 0.97 4.49 5.57
C SER A 171 1.33 5.98 5.72
N LYS A 172 1.09 6.58 6.90
CA LYS A 172 1.40 8.00 7.18
C LYS A 172 2.85 8.19 7.62
N ASP A 173 3.39 7.20 8.31
CA ASP A 173 4.75 7.22 8.85
C ASP A 173 5.78 6.97 7.75
N VAL A 174 6.99 7.50 7.94
CA VAL A 174 8.12 7.23 7.07
C VAL A 174 8.87 6.02 7.62
N HIS A 175 9.03 4.99 6.79
CA HIS A 175 9.61 3.73 7.21
C HIS A 175 11.06 3.58 6.76
N VAL A 176 11.35 4.03 5.54
CA VAL A 176 12.68 3.94 4.94
C VAL A 176 13.07 5.28 4.33
N LYS A 177 14.32 5.67 4.52
CA LYS A 177 14.96 6.77 3.82
C LYS A 177 15.97 6.22 2.82
N ILE A 178 15.99 6.78 1.63
CA ILE A 178 16.96 6.48 0.56
C ILE A 178 17.76 7.76 0.30
N TYR A 179 19.08 7.64 0.26
CA TYR A 179 20.01 8.72 -0.02
C TYR A 179 20.69 8.48 -1.38
N PHE A 180 20.68 9.49 -2.26
CA PHE A 180 21.16 9.42 -3.64
C PHE A 180 21.56 10.80 -4.22
#